data_AF-A0A4V1UM51-F1
#
_entry.id   AF-A0A4V1UM51-F1
#
_cell.length_a   1.000
_cell.length_b   1.000
_cell.length_c   1.000
_cell.angle_alpha   90.00
_cell.angle_beta   90.00
_cell.angle_gamma   90.00
#
_symmetry.space_group_name_H-M   'P 1'
#
loop_
_entity.id
_entity.type
_entity.pdbx_description
1 polymer ?
#
loop_
_entity_poly.entity_id
_entity_poly.type
_entity_poly.pdbx_seq_one_letter_code
_entity_poly.pdbx_strand_id
1 'polypeptide(L)'
;MPKFAFSLQRVLDYRRLEERWAEDAFRLARESVSEAEAELDAIRSRRRAVCEQQVPSVEARLNLERYHSELDREEESAQNRLALLVNDEARAMDEWREARIAAEALDKLRHAAFEEWTREETRREQADLDE
;
A
#
# COMPACT_ATOMS: atom_id res chain seq x y z
N MET A 1 35.77 -14.24 22.26
CA MET A 1 35.56 -13.59 20.96
C MET A 1 34.73 -12.33 21.15
N PRO A 2 35.15 -11.19 20.59
CA PRO A 2 34.31 -10.00 20.49
C PRO A 2 33.00 -10.32 19.74
N LYS A 3 31.95 -9.54 19.98
CA LYS A 3 30.68 -9.67 19.26
C LYS A 3 30.64 -8.64 18.13
N PHE A 4 30.09 -9.02 16.98
CA PHE A 4 29.81 -8.07 15.90
C PHE A 4 28.84 -6.98 16.37
N ALA A 5 29.17 -5.73 16.05
CA ALA A 5 28.31 -4.58 16.30
C ALA A 5 28.27 -3.70 15.04
N PHE A 6 27.07 -3.53 14.47
CA PHE A 6 26.88 -2.66 13.32
C PHE A 6 26.65 -1.22 13.77
N SER A 7 27.49 -0.30 13.31
CA SER A 7 27.48 1.12 13.70
C SER A 7 26.15 1.83 13.39
N LEU A 8 25.43 1.39 12.35
CA LEU A 8 24.16 1.97 11.91
C LEU A 8 22.94 1.14 12.34
N GLN A 9 23.06 0.24 13.32
CA GLN A 9 21.96 -0.66 13.72
C GLN A 9 20.68 0.12 14.08
N ARG A 10 20.78 1.21 14.85
CA ARG A 10 19.61 2.03 15.22
C ARG A 10 18.92 2.65 14.00
N VAL A 11 19.70 3.04 12.99
CA VAL A 11 19.16 3.63 11.74
C VAL A 11 18.46 2.54 10.93
N LEU A 12 19.05 1.34 10.85
CA LEU A 12 18.43 0.19 10.19
C LEU A 12 17.10 -0.19 10.85
N ASP A 13 17.05 -0.26 12.18
CA ASP A 13 15.83 -0.60 12.91
C ASP A 13 14.72 0.42 12.66
N TYR A 14 15.09 1.70 12.60
CA TYR A 14 14.16 2.78 12.26
C TYR A 14 13.67 2.68 10.81
N ARG A 15 14.54 2.44 9.82
CA ARG A 15 14.12 2.27 8.41
C ARG A 15 13.21 1.07 8.20
N ARG A 16 13.44 -0.03 8.90
CA ARG A 16 12.54 -1.20 8.89
C ARG A 16 11.19 -0.91 9.55
N LEU A 17 11.14 0.03 10.49
CA LEU A 17 9.88 0.49 11.07
C LEU A 17 9.11 1.36 10.07
N GLU A 18 9.79 2.30 9.40
CA GLU A 18 9.20 3.11 8.33
C GLU A 18 8.67 2.25 7.18
N GLU A 19 9.43 1.24 6.74
CA GLU A 19 8.99 0.29 5.71
C GLU A 19 7.67 -0.39 6.10
N ARG A 20 7.56 -0.88 7.34
CA ARG A 20 6.34 -1.52 7.85
C ARG A 20 5.16 -0.56 7.90
N TRP A 21 5.38 0.67 8.37
CA TRP A 21 4.33 1.68 8.41
C TRP A 21 3.84 2.05 7.01
N ALA A 22 4.75 2.18 6.05
CA ALA A 22 4.40 2.45 4.65
C ALA A 22 3.67 1.27 4.01
N GLU A 23 4.06 0.03 4.33
CA GLU A 23 3.35 -1.18 3.89
C GLU A 23 1.90 -1.21 4.42
N ASP A 24 1.72 -0.93 5.71
CA ASP A 24 0.40 -0.88 6.34
C ASP A 24 -0.47 0.24 5.72
N ALA A 25 0.12 1.41 5.46
CA ALA A 25 -0.57 2.52 4.79
C ALA A 25 -1.00 2.15 3.36
N PHE A 26 -0.12 1.52 2.58
CA PHE A 26 -0.44 1.02 1.25
C PHE A 26 -1.58 -0.01 1.29
N ARG A 27 -1.54 -0.94 2.25
CA ARG A 27 -2.60 -1.94 2.41
C ARG A 27 -3.97 -1.30 2.67
N LEU A 28 -4.02 -0.33 3.58
CA LEU A 28 -5.25 0.42 3.87
C LEU A 28 -5.76 1.23 2.67
N ALA A 29 -4.86 1.85 1.91
CA ALA A 29 -5.23 2.58 0.70
C ALA A 29 -5.84 1.64 -0.35
N ARG A 30 -5.24 0.47 -0.55
CA ARG A 30 -5.75 -0.57 -1.46
C ARG A 30 -7.10 -1.14 -1.03
N GLU A 31 -7.30 -1.36 0.27
CA GLU A 31 -8.60 -1.76 0.81
C GLU A 31 -9.66 -0.69 0.52
N SER A 32 -9.32 0.58 0.71
CA SER A 32 -10.22 1.71 0.42
C SER A 32 -10.62 1.78 -1.06
N VAL A 33 -9.68 1.52 -1.98
CA VAL A 33 -9.96 1.43 -3.42
C VAL A 33 -10.93 0.28 -3.70
N SER A 34 -10.68 -0.91 -3.14
CA SER A 34 -11.54 -2.08 -3.34
C SER A 34 -12.97 -1.83 -2.82
N GLU A 35 -13.12 -1.17 -1.68
CA GLU A 35 -14.44 -0.79 -1.15
C GLU A 35 -15.16 0.21 -2.06
N ALA A 36 -14.43 1.20 -2.60
CA ALA A 36 -15.00 2.18 -3.53
C ALA A 36 -15.42 1.56 -4.87
N GLU A 37 -14.66 0.60 -5.39
CA GLU A 37 -15.04 -0.19 -6.58
C GLU A 37 -16.32 -0.98 -6.32
N ALA A 38 -16.43 -1.65 -5.17
CA ALA A 38 -17.62 -2.40 -4.79
C ALA A 38 -18.87 -1.50 -4.67
N GLU A 39 -18.71 -0.29 -4.12
CA GLU A 39 -19.80 0.70 -4.06
C GLU A 39 -20.25 1.14 -5.46
N LEU A 40 -19.29 1.42 -6.35
CA LEU A 40 -19.59 1.81 -7.74
C LEU A 40 -20.33 0.70 -8.48
N ASP A 41 -19.94 -0.56 -8.29
CA ASP A 41 -20.63 -1.71 -8.87
C ASP A 41 -22.03 -1.91 -8.29
N ALA A 42 -22.23 -1.60 -7.00
CA ALA A 42 -23.56 -1.60 -6.39
C ALA A 42 -24.47 -0.52 -6.98
N ILE A 43 -23.95 0.68 -7.25
CA ILE A 43 -24.68 1.77 -7.94
C ILE A 43 -25.06 1.33 -9.36
N ARG A 44 -24.11 0.78 -10.12
CA ARG A 44 -24.36 0.28 -11.48
C ARG A 44 -25.37 -0.85 -11.53
N SER A 45 -25.34 -1.74 -10.53
CA SER A 45 -26.31 -2.83 -10.39
C SER A 45 -27.72 -2.30 -10.11
N ARG A 46 -27.85 -1.33 -9.19
CA ARG A 46 -29.12 -0.62 -8.93
C ARG A 46 -29.62 0.04 -10.21
N ARG A 47 -28.77 0.78 -10.93
CA ARG A 47 -29.10 1.43 -12.20
C ARG A 47 -29.65 0.44 -13.23
N ARG A 48 -29.02 -0.72 -13.39
CA ARG A 48 -29.49 -1.77 -14.31
C ARG A 48 -30.88 -2.29 -13.91
N ALA A 49 -31.08 -2.59 -12.64
CA ALA A 49 -32.37 -3.07 -12.13
C ALA A 49 -33.51 -2.06 -12.36
N VAL A 50 -33.20 -0.77 -12.20
CA VAL A 50 -34.15 0.33 -12.41
C VAL A 50 -34.52 0.47 -13.90
N CYS A 51 -33.56 0.32 -14.81
CA CYS A 51 -33.82 0.34 -16.25
C CYS A 51 -34.76 -0.79 -16.73
N GLU A 52 -34.77 -1.92 -16.01
CA GLU A 52 -35.61 -3.09 -16.33
C GLU A 52 -37.03 -2.98 -15.76
N GLN A 53 -37.33 -1.98 -14.91
CA GLN A 53 -38.65 -1.81 -14.32
C GLN A 53 -39.70 -1.36 -15.34
N GLN A 54 -40.85 -2.04 -15.32
CA GLN A 54 -42.05 -1.57 -16.01
C GLN A 54 -42.77 -0.53 -15.15
N VAL A 55 -43.10 0.60 -15.75
CA VAL A 55 -43.74 1.74 -15.08
C VAL A 55 -45.19 1.87 -15.57
N PRO A 56 -46.20 1.61 -14.71
CA PRO A 56 -47.60 1.51 -15.13
C PRO A 56 -48.32 2.86 -15.22
N SER A 57 -47.70 3.96 -14.77
CA SER A 57 -48.29 5.29 -14.76
C SER A 57 -47.30 6.39 -15.10
N VAL A 58 -47.82 7.56 -15.50
CA VAL A 58 -47.02 8.76 -15.76
C VAL A 58 -46.32 9.25 -14.50
N GLU A 59 -46.98 9.20 -13.35
CA GLU A 59 -46.37 9.55 -12.06
C GLU A 59 -45.20 8.63 -11.72
N ALA A 60 -45.38 7.32 -11.91
CA ALA A 60 -44.31 6.35 -11.68
C ALA A 60 -43.15 6.57 -12.66
N ARG A 61 -43.42 6.96 -13.92
CA ARG A 61 -42.39 7.36 -14.88
C ARG A 61 -41.60 8.58 -14.41
N LEU A 62 -42.27 9.62 -13.93
CA LEU A 62 -41.61 10.84 -13.40
C LEU A 62 -40.77 10.55 -12.15
N ASN A 63 -41.23 9.64 -11.29
CA ASN A 63 -40.44 9.19 -10.13
C ASN A 63 -39.19 8.42 -10.57
N LEU A 64 -39.32 7.56 -11.58
CA LEU A 64 -38.22 6.79 -12.14
C LEU A 64 -37.15 7.70 -12.76
N GLU A 65 -37.56 8.73 -13.51
CA GLU A 65 -36.63 9.71 -14.10
C GLU A 65 -35.86 10.51 -13.05
N ARG A 66 -36.54 10.92 -11.95
CA ARG A 66 -35.89 11.57 -10.82
C ARG A 66 -34.86 10.64 -10.17
N TYR A 67 -35.23 9.39 -9.95
CA TYR A 67 -34.32 8.41 -9.36
C TYR A 67 -33.12 8.09 -10.26
N HIS A 68 -33.31 8.02 -11.58
CA HIS A 68 -32.19 7.91 -12.53
C HIS A 68 -31.22 9.09 -12.41
N SER A 69 -31.76 10.31 -12.31
CA SER A 69 -30.93 11.51 -12.14
C SER A 69 -30.15 11.51 -10.83
N GLU A 70 -30.71 10.93 -9.76
CA GLU A 70 -30.01 10.74 -8.49
C GLU A 70 -28.89 9.69 -8.60
N LEU A 71 -29.16 8.56 -9.26
CA LEU A 71 -28.16 7.52 -9.51
C LEU A 71 -27.02 8.02 -10.39
N ASP A 72 -27.28 8.87 -11.38
CA ASP A 72 -26.23 9.47 -12.22
C ASP A 72 -25.29 10.35 -11.37
N ARG A 73 -25.84 11.16 -10.45
CA ARG A 73 -25.04 11.98 -9.52
C ARG A 73 -24.27 11.12 -8.51
N GLU A 74 -24.89 10.05 -8.01
CA GLU A 74 -24.26 9.10 -7.10
C GLU A 74 -23.08 8.40 -7.79
N GLU A 75 -23.29 7.95 -9.04
CA GLU A 75 -22.24 7.32 -9.85
C GLU A 75 -21.08 8.28 -10.14
N GLU A 76 -21.37 9.52 -10.56
CA GLU A 76 -20.34 10.54 -10.80
C GLU A 76 -19.54 10.85 -9.52
N SER A 77 -20.21 11.00 -8.38
CA SER A 77 -19.56 11.21 -7.09
C SER A 77 -18.68 10.02 -6.69
N ALA A 78 -19.16 8.78 -6.86
CA ALA A 78 -18.41 7.58 -6.55
C ALA A 78 -17.18 7.42 -7.47
N GLN A 79 -17.31 7.73 -8.77
CA GLN A 79 -16.20 7.72 -9.72
C GLN A 79 -15.12 8.74 -9.35
N ASN A 80 -15.52 9.97 -9.00
CA ASN A 80 -14.59 11.01 -8.56
C ASN A 80 -13.85 10.59 -7.29
N ARG A 81 -14.55 9.99 -6.31
CA ARG A 81 -13.93 9.46 -5.10
C ARG A 81 -12.96 8.32 -5.41
N LEU A 82 -13.35 7.36 -6.26
CA LEU A 82 -12.49 6.26 -6.67
C LEU A 82 -11.21 6.77 -7.35
N ALA A 83 -11.31 7.77 -8.22
CA ALA A 83 -10.15 8.38 -8.86
C ALA A 83 -9.16 9.00 -7.85
N LEU A 84 -9.66 9.63 -6.79
CA LEU A 84 -8.80 10.14 -5.72
C LEU A 84 -8.12 9.00 -4.94
N LEU A 85 -8.88 7.97 -4.59
CA LEU A 85 -8.36 6.81 -3.85
C LEU A 85 -7.31 6.03 -4.64
N VAL A 86 -7.48 5.87 -5.96
CA VAL A 86 -6.48 5.24 -6.83
C VAL A 86 -5.18 6.05 -6.87
N ASN A 87 -5.26 7.38 -6.88
CA ASN A 87 -4.08 8.23 -6.78
C ASN A 87 -3.40 8.12 -5.41
N ASP A 88 -4.18 8.01 -4.33
CA ASP A 88 -3.67 7.80 -2.98
C ASP A 88 -2.99 6.43 -2.83
N GLU A 89 -3.58 5.35 -3.38
CA GLU A 89 -2.96 4.02 -3.43
C GLU A 89 -1.63 4.05 -4.18
N ALA A 90 -1.58 4.69 -5.36
CA ALA A 90 -0.36 4.82 -6.14
C ALA A 90 0.74 5.55 -5.36
N ARG A 91 0.39 6.66 -4.68
CA ARG A 91 1.33 7.39 -3.82
C ARG A 91 1.83 6.52 -2.66
N ALA A 92 0.94 5.82 -1.96
CA ALA A 92 1.33 4.96 -0.85
C ALA A 92 2.22 3.78 -1.30
N MET A 93 1.99 3.25 -2.51
CA MET A 93 2.84 2.25 -3.13
C MET A 93 4.27 2.78 -3.38
N ASP A 94 4.38 3.99 -3.92
CA ASP A 94 5.68 4.63 -4.16
C ASP A 94 6.43 4.89 -2.84
N GLU A 95 5.74 5.42 -1.82
CA GLU A 95 6.31 5.62 -0.48
C GLU A 95 6.80 4.31 0.14
N TRP A 96 6.02 3.23 0.05
CA TRP A 96 6.43 1.92 0.53
C TRP A 96 7.65 1.39 -0.23
N ARG A 97 7.68 1.56 -1.55
CA ARG A 97 8.82 1.15 -2.38
C ARG A 97 10.10 1.89 -1.99
N GLU A 98 10.02 3.20 -1.79
CA GLU A 98 11.16 4.00 -1.36
C GLU A 98 11.66 3.59 0.04
N ALA A 99 10.75 3.40 0.99
CA ALA A 99 11.09 2.96 2.34
C ALA A 99 11.78 1.59 2.34
N ARG A 100 11.27 0.65 1.52
CA ARG A 100 11.87 -0.68 1.33
C ARG A 100 13.28 -0.59 0.74
N ILE A 101 13.49 0.22 -0.31
CA ILE A 101 14.82 0.41 -0.91
C ILE A 101 15.81 0.96 0.13
N ALA A 102 15.39 1.92 0.95
CA ALA A 102 16.22 2.51 1.99
C ALA A 102 16.60 1.49 3.09
N ALA A 103 15.65 0.66 3.53
CA ALA A 103 15.91 -0.42 4.48
C ALA A 103 16.85 -1.48 3.89
N GLU A 104 16.62 -1.90 2.65
CA GLU A 104 17.43 -2.91 1.97
C GLU A 104 18.89 -2.45 1.78
N ALA A 105 19.10 -1.17 1.47
CA ALA A 105 20.45 -0.60 1.36
C ALA A 105 21.25 -0.72 2.67
N LEU A 106 20.62 -0.40 3.81
CA LEU A 106 21.25 -0.54 5.13
C LEU A 106 21.48 -2.00 5.51
N ASP A 107 20.56 -2.89 5.13
CA ASP A 107 20.73 -4.32 5.35
C ASP A 107 21.92 -4.88 4.57
N LYS A 108 22.10 -4.46 3.30
CA LYS A 108 23.29 -4.82 2.50
C LYS A 108 24.58 -4.33 3.15
N LEU A 109 24.60 -3.09 3.65
CA LEU A 109 25.75 -2.55 4.39
C LEU A 109 26.05 -3.34 5.66
N ARG A 110 25.01 -3.75 6.40
CA ARG A 110 25.17 -4.59 7.60
C ARG A 110 25.79 -5.94 7.27
N HIS A 111 25.32 -6.59 6.19
CA HIS A 111 25.87 -7.88 5.74
C HIS A 111 27.34 -7.74 5.32
N ALA A 112 27.68 -6.72 4.53
CA ALA A 112 29.06 -6.47 4.13
C ALA A 112 29.99 -6.23 5.33
N ALA A 113 29.55 -5.41 6.31
CA ALA A 113 30.30 -5.16 7.53
C ALA A 113 30.48 -6.43 8.38
N PHE A 114 29.47 -7.30 8.42
CA PHE A 114 29.56 -8.58 9.12
C PHE A 114 30.56 -9.54 8.47
N GLU A 115 30.56 -9.63 7.13
CA GLU A 115 31.53 -10.42 6.39
C GLU A 115 32.96 -9.94 6.63
N GLU A 116 33.18 -8.62 6.60
CA GLU A 116 34.49 -8.01 6.86
C GLU A 116 34.97 -8.33 8.28
N TRP A 117 34.12 -8.10 9.29
CA TRP A 117 34.40 -8.45 10.68
C TRP A 117 34.75 -9.94 10.84
N THR A 118 34.01 -10.82 10.17
CA THR A 118 34.27 -12.27 10.23
C THR A 118 35.63 -12.62 9.65
N ARG A 119 36.00 -12.03 8.50
CA ARG A 119 37.32 -12.23 7.88
C ARG A 119 38.45 -11.73 8.77
N GLU A 120 38.27 -10.60 9.45
CA GLU A 120 39.27 -10.07 10.38
C GLU A 120 39.45 -10.95 11.60
N GLU A 121 38.37 -11.43 12.22
CA GLU A 121 38.44 -12.34 13.36
C GLU A 121 39.12 -13.66 12.97
N THR A 122 38.78 -14.25 11.82
CA THR A 122 39.48 -15.45 11.33
C THR A 122 40.98 -15.21 11.14
N ARG A 123 41.39 -14.04 10.63
CA ARG A 123 42.83 -13.71 10.50
C ARG A 123 43.51 -13.56 11.85
N ARG A 124 42.85 -12.96 12.84
CA ARG A 124 43.39 -12.82 14.21
C ARG A 124 43.56 -14.19 14.87
N GLU A 125 42.53 -15.03 14.78
CA GLU A 125 42.58 -16.40 15.32
C GLU A 125 43.70 -17.23 14.67
N GLN A 126 43.93 -17.08 13.36
CA GLN A 126 45.06 -17.73 12.69
C GLN A 126 46.40 -17.20 13.18
N ALA A 127 46.57 -15.88 13.32
CA ALA A 127 47.79 -15.29 13.82
C ALA A 127 48.10 -15.73 15.27
N ASP A 128 47.08 -15.80 16.13
CA ASP A 128 47.21 -16.27 17.51
C ASP A 128 47.58 -17.77 17.61
N LEU A 129 47.30 -18.57 16.58
CA LEU A 129 47.68 -19.99 16.51
C LEU A 129 49.08 -20.22 15.93
N ASP A 130 49.59 -19.25 15.15
CA ASP A 130 50.90 -19.29 14.51
C ASP A 130 52.03 -18.71 15.40
N GLU A 131 51.70 -17.95 16.46
CA GLU A 131 52.62 -17.49 17.54
C GLU A 131 52.80 -18.53 18.67
#